data_AF-A0ABD0PN24-F1
#
_entry.id   AF-A0ABD0PN24-F1
#
_cell.length_a   1.000
_cell.length_b   1.000
_cell.length_c   1.000
_cell.angle_alpha   90.00
_cell.angle_beta   90.00
_cell.angle_gamma   90.00
#
_symmetry.space_group_name_H-M   'P 1'
#
loop_
_entity.id
_entity.type
_entity.pdbx_description
1 polymer ?
#
loop_
_entity_poly.entity_id
_entity_poly.type
_entity_poly.pdbx_seq_one_letter_code
_entity_poly.pdbx_strand_id
1 'polypeptide(L)'
;SHQLTLDLNTVNERLRLSKNNKMITDTDTDHPYPDHPDRFVYHQVLCRESVCGRCYWEIEWSGNDYGVFISVSYKSISRKGRGDECVFGHNDQSWSLDCTPFSYSFRHNNVETDLSVESIISRIGVFVDHSAGTLSFFSVSDTMSLIHTVQTTFTQPLYPG
;
A
#
# COMPACT_ATOMS: atom_id res chain seq x y z
N SER A 1 -1.78 14.77 -11.11
CA SER A 1 -1.13 13.65 -10.41
C SER A 1 -0.79 14.09 -8.99
N HIS A 2 -1.07 13.26 -7.97
CA HIS A 2 -0.62 13.54 -6.61
C HIS A 2 0.87 13.16 -6.49
N GLN A 3 1.70 14.06 -5.98
CA GLN A 3 3.10 13.78 -5.74
C GLN A 3 3.24 13.14 -4.35
N LEU A 4 3.52 11.85 -4.32
CA LEU A 4 3.73 11.07 -3.10
C LEU A 4 5.23 10.89 -2.85
N THR A 5 5.62 10.95 -1.58
CA THR A 5 6.99 10.68 -1.13
C THR A 5 6.98 9.73 0.06
N LEU A 6 7.82 8.70 0.01
CA LEU A 6 7.93 7.69 1.06
C LEU A 6 8.60 8.27 2.30
N ASP A 7 8.07 7.93 3.47
CA ASP A 7 8.55 8.46 4.74
C ASP A 7 9.63 7.57 5.40
N LEU A 8 10.86 8.11 5.48
CA LEU A 8 12.01 7.50 6.14
C LEU A 8 11.78 7.21 7.64
N ASN A 9 10.82 7.89 8.27
CA ASN A 9 10.48 7.66 9.67
C ASN A 9 9.56 6.44 9.86
N THR A 10 8.88 6.00 8.81
CA THR A 10 7.93 4.87 8.88
C THR A 10 8.51 3.59 8.28
N VAL A 11 9.41 3.71 7.29
CA VAL A 11 9.96 2.58 6.54
C VAL A 11 10.65 1.56 7.44
N ASN A 12 10.35 0.28 7.21
CA ASN A 12 11.07 -0.80 7.88
C ASN A 12 12.56 -0.85 7.49
N GLU A 13 13.40 -1.37 8.38
CA GLU A 13 14.85 -1.41 8.19
C GLU A 13 15.30 -2.28 7.01
N ARG A 14 14.51 -3.28 6.62
CA ARG A 14 14.79 -4.13 5.46
C ARG A 14 14.31 -3.58 4.12
N LEU A 15 13.67 -2.41 4.13
CA LEU A 15 13.22 -1.74 2.91
C LEU A 15 14.15 -0.58 2.57
N ARG A 16 14.81 -0.65 1.42
CA ARG A 16 15.65 0.44 0.92
C ARG A 16 14.84 1.45 0.13
N LEU A 17 14.83 2.69 0.60
CA LEU A 17 14.31 3.82 -0.18
C LEU A 17 15.38 4.38 -1.14
N SER A 18 14.98 4.65 -2.39
CA SER A 18 15.83 5.28 -3.40
C SER A 18 15.04 6.20 -4.35
N LYS A 19 15.71 6.78 -5.35
CA LYS A 19 15.13 7.72 -6.34
C LYS A 19 14.33 8.85 -5.68
N ASN A 20 14.94 9.56 -4.73
CA ASN A 20 14.31 10.62 -3.94
C ASN A 20 13.04 10.13 -3.20
N ASN A 21 13.14 8.95 -2.57
CA ASN A 21 12.06 8.30 -1.82
C ASN A 21 10.81 8.02 -2.67
N LYS A 22 11.02 7.54 -3.90
CA LYS A 22 9.96 7.12 -4.82
C LYS A 22 10.07 5.66 -5.26
N MET A 23 11.09 4.96 -4.80
CA MET A 23 11.31 3.56 -5.11
C MET A 23 11.66 2.81 -3.82
N ILE A 24 10.99 1.68 -3.62
CA ILE A 24 11.22 0.74 -2.54
C ILE A 24 11.92 -0.46 -3.13
N THR A 25 12.88 -1.02 -2.40
CA THR A 25 13.48 -2.31 -2.72
C THR A 25 13.53 -3.11 -1.44
N ASP A 26 12.95 -4.31 -1.46
CA ASP A 26 13.09 -5.26 -0.36
C ASP A 26 14.50 -5.86 -0.40
N THR A 27 15.19 -5.85 0.75
CA THR A 27 16.58 -6.30 0.87
C THR A 27 16.73 -7.28 2.03
N ASP A 28 17.67 -8.21 1.89
CA ASP A 28 17.99 -9.16 2.96
C ASP A 28 18.83 -8.54 4.10
N THR A 29 19.03 -7.22 4.10
CA THR A 29 19.89 -6.52 5.06
C THR A 29 19.22 -5.31 5.69
N ASP A 30 19.48 -5.12 6.98
CA ASP A 30 18.97 -3.96 7.70
C ASP A 30 19.74 -2.70 7.29
N HIS A 31 19.00 -1.66 6.93
CA HIS A 31 19.51 -0.34 6.60
C HIS A 31 19.54 0.56 7.85
N PRO A 32 20.53 1.46 7.97
CA PRO A 32 20.79 2.23 9.19
C PRO A 32 19.83 3.42 9.35
N TYR A 33 18.53 3.16 9.35
CA TYR A 33 17.54 4.18 9.67
C TYR A 33 17.53 4.44 11.19
N PRO A 34 17.49 5.71 11.64
CA PRO A 34 17.40 6.00 13.07
C PRO A 34 16.15 5.40 13.69
N ASP A 35 16.20 4.95 14.94
CA ASP A 35 14.99 4.50 15.62
C ASP A 35 13.94 5.62 15.67
N HIS A 36 12.68 5.23 15.50
CA HIS A 36 11.55 6.16 15.44
C HIS A 36 10.26 5.45 15.89
N PRO A 37 9.38 6.11 16.68
CA PRO A 37 8.11 5.51 17.11
C PRO A 37 7.22 5.10 15.93
N ASP A 38 7.27 5.85 14.83
CA ASP A 38 6.46 5.56 13.62
C ASP A 38 7.04 4.42 12.75
N ARG A 39 8.22 3.89 13.07
CA ARG A 39 8.91 2.88 12.26
C ARG A 39 8.23 1.52 12.38
N PHE A 40 7.81 0.96 11.25
CA PHE A 40 7.21 -0.36 11.21
C PHE A 40 8.21 -1.47 11.53
N VAL A 41 7.74 -2.47 12.29
CA VAL A 41 8.47 -3.72 12.54
C VAL A 41 8.37 -4.73 11.39
N TYR A 42 7.35 -4.60 10.52
CA TYR A 42 7.16 -5.41 9.30
C TYR A 42 7.56 -4.61 8.06
N HIS A 43 7.89 -5.29 6.95
CA HIS A 43 8.31 -4.72 5.65
C HIS A 43 7.25 -3.79 5.03
N GLN A 44 7.11 -2.59 5.59
CA GLN A 44 6.08 -1.61 5.25
C GLN A 44 6.64 -0.20 5.33
N VAL A 45 5.96 0.72 4.66
CA VAL A 45 6.26 2.15 4.67
C VAL A 45 4.96 2.90 4.40
N LEU A 46 4.83 4.14 4.88
CA LEU A 46 3.79 5.06 4.44
C LEU A 46 4.41 6.22 3.67
N CYS A 47 3.62 6.81 2.78
CA CYS A 47 3.90 8.13 2.25
C CYS A 47 3.71 9.21 3.32
N ARG A 48 4.36 10.36 3.14
CA ARG A 48 4.24 11.52 4.03
C ARG A 48 2.92 12.25 3.84
N GLU A 49 2.48 12.31 2.60
CA GLU A 49 1.27 13.01 2.18
C GLU A 49 0.04 12.14 2.43
N SER A 50 -1.01 12.74 3.00
CA SER A 50 -2.31 12.12 3.12
C SER A 50 -3.16 12.36 1.87
N VAL A 51 -4.05 11.42 1.54
CA VAL A 51 -5.10 11.54 0.52
C VAL A 51 -6.47 11.68 1.20
N CYS A 52 -7.03 12.90 1.17
CA CYS A 52 -8.27 13.28 1.86
C CYS A 52 -9.37 13.81 0.93
N GLY A 53 -9.16 13.73 -0.39
CA GLY A 53 -10.12 14.14 -1.41
C GLY A 53 -10.17 13.14 -2.55
N ARG A 54 -10.24 13.64 -3.79
CA ARG A 54 -10.08 12.84 -5.00
C ARG A 54 -8.62 12.77 -5.39
N CYS A 55 -8.02 11.60 -5.23
CA CYS A 55 -6.60 11.39 -5.47
C CYS A 55 -6.41 10.18 -6.38
N TYR A 56 -5.44 10.30 -7.29
CA TYR A 56 -5.00 9.20 -8.15
C TYR A 56 -3.48 9.18 -8.20
N TRP A 57 -2.92 7.99 -8.09
CA TRP A 57 -1.51 7.71 -8.30
C TRP A 57 -1.33 6.32 -8.90
N GLU A 58 -0.16 6.08 -9.46
CA GLU A 58 0.24 4.80 -10.02
C GLU A 58 1.50 4.31 -9.32
N ILE A 59 1.61 2.99 -9.18
CA ILE A 59 2.81 2.31 -8.73
C ILE A 59 3.14 1.21 -9.73
N GLU A 60 4.43 1.07 -10.03
CA GLU A 60 4.95 -0.03 -10.84
C GLU A 60 5.76 -0.95 -9.94
N TRP A 61 5.46 -2.24 -9.99
CA TRP A 61 6.13 -3.26 -9.19
C TRP A 61 6.73 -4.37 -10.05
N SER A 62 7.76 -5.02 -9.53
CA SER A 62 8.45 -6.14 -10.19
C SER A 62 8.93 -7.13 -9.13
N GLY A 63 8.85 -8.41 -9.44
CA GLY A 63 9.29 -9.51 -8.59
C GLY A 63 8.88 -10.83 -9.22
N ASN A 64 9.73 -11.86 -9.15
CA ASN A 64 9.45 -13.15 -9.81
C ASN A 64 8.80 -14.17 -8.86
N ASP A 65 9.17 -14.11 -7.58
CA ASP A 65 8.73 -15.08 -6.56
C ASP A 65 7.82 -14.46 -5.50
N TYR A 66 7.86 -13.13 -5.37
CA TYR A 66 7.10 -12.37 -4.37
C TYR A 66 6.36 -11.21 -5.02
N GLY A 67 5.30 -10.79 -4.33
CA GLY A 67 4.46 -9.67 -4.72
C GLY A 67 4.73 -8.38 -3.96
N VAL A 68 3.81 -7.43 -4.10
CA VAL A 68 3.73 -6.21 -3.32
C VAL A 68 2.34 -6.06 -2.71
N PHE A 69 2.27 -5.42 -1.55
CA PHE A 69 1.03 -5.06 -0.86
C PHE A 69 0.82 -3.57 -1.07
N ILE A 70 -0.13 -3.19 -1.93
CA ILE A 70 -0.41 -1.78 -2.24
C ILE A 70 -1.55 -1.33 -1.37
N SER A 71 -1.26 -0.45 -0.42
CA SER A 71 -2.17 -0.16 0.68
C SER A 71 -2.56 1.30 0.77
N VAL A 72 -3.69 1.54 1.44
CA VAL A 72 -3.99 2.81 2.09
C VAL A 72 -4.33 2.53 3.55
N SER A 73 -3.88 3.41 4.44
CA SER A 73 -4.09 3.22 5.88
C SER A 73 -4.28 4.54 6.61
N TYR A 74 -5.00 4.51 7.73
CA TYR A 74 -4.96 5.59 8.70
C TYR A 74 -3.58 5.69 9.35
N LYS A 75 -3.20 6.90 9.76
CA LYS A 75 -1.94 7.11 10.47
C LYS A 75 -1.90 6.44 11.85
N SER A 76 -3.06 6.12 12.42
CA SER A 76 -3.20 5.47 13.73
C SER A 76 -2.87 3.98 13.73
N ILE A 77 -2.62 3.35 12.58
CA ILE A 77 -2.21 1.94 12.52
C ILE A 77 -1.01 1.67 13.42
N SER A 78 -1.03 0.54 14.12
CA SER A 78 0.06 0.19 15.02
C SER A 78 1.36 -0.01 14.24
N ARG A 79 2.48 0.41 14.84
CA ARG A 79 3.81 0.36 14.23
C ARG A 79 4.66 -0.76 14.83
N LYS A 80 4.34 -1.14 16.06
CA LYS A 80 5.09 -2.06 16.92
C LYS A 80 4.12 -3.10 17.50
N GLY A 81 4.60 -4.34 17.62
CA GLY A 81 3.81 -5.45 18.14
C GLY A 81 4.16 -6.75 17.41
N ARG A 82 3.53 -7.86 17.82
CA ARG A 82 3.60 -9.15 17.12
C ARG A 82 2.16 -9.52 16.73
N GLY A 83 1.78 -9.26 15.49
CA GLY A 83 0.46 -9.63 14.98
C GLY A 83 -0.16 -8.63 14.01
N ASP A 84 -1.41 -8.94 13.69
CA ASP A 84 -2.26 -8.36 12.65
C ASP A 84 -2.45 -6.83 12.76
N GLU A 85 -2.42 -6.29 13.98
CA GLU A 85 -2.59 -4.85 14.27
C GLU A 85 -1.56 -3.94 13.58
N CYS A 86 -0.40 -4.48 13.22
CA CYS A 86 0.69 -3.73 12.58
C CYS A 86 0.81 -3.99 11.08
N VAL A 87 0.05 -4.93 10.52
CA VAL A 87 0.19 -5.39 9.13
C VAL A 87 -0.92 -4.82 8.27
N PHE A 88 -0.60 -4.24 7.12
CA PHE A 88 -1.61 -3.69 6.23
C PHE A 88 -2.62 -4.75 5.77
N GLY A 89 -3.90 -4.40 5.74
CA GLY A 89 -5.01 -5.29 5.40
C GLY A 89 -5.45 -6.22 6.54
N HIS A 90 -4.62 -6.43 7.57
CA HIS A 90 -4.93 -7.33 8.69
C HIS A 90 -5.71 -6.67 9.83
N ASN A 91 -6.04 -5.38 9.71
CA ASN A 91 -6.77 -4.59 10.70
C ASN A 91 -7.86 -3.75 10.01
N ASP A 92 -8.70 -3.11 10.82
CA ASP A 92 -9.80 -2.25 10.38
C ASP A 92 -9.35 -0.84 9.94
N GLN A 93 -8.04 -0.55 10.01
CA GLN A 93 -7.45 0.76 9.69
C GLN A 93 -6.71 0.79 8.35
N SER A 94 -6.74 -0.32 7.60
CA SER A 94 -6.02 -0.44 6.34
C SER A 94 -6.75 -1.31 5.33
N TRP A 95 -6.52 -1.01 4.05
CA TRP A 95 -7.04 -1.73 2.89
C TRP A 95 -5.86 -1.99 1.96
N SER A 96 -5.63 -3.26 1.61
CA SER A 96 -4.49 -3.69 0.79
C SER A 96 -4.97 -4.44 -0.46
N LEU A 97 -4.33 -4.13 -1.59
CA LEU A 97 -4.32 -5.01 -2.75
C LEU A 97 -2.99 -5.76 -2.76
N ASP A 98 -3.05 -7.08 -2.65
CA ASP A 98 -1.89 -7.96 -2.70
C ASP A 98 -1.69 -8.36 -4.16
N CYS A 99 -0.61 -7.89 -4.77
CA CYS A 99 -0.26 -8.17 -6.15
C CYS A 99 0.91 -9.14 -6.20
N THR A 100 0.67 -10.39 -6.62
CA THR A 100 1.73 -11.37 -6.85
C THR A 100 1.87 -11.69 -8.34
N PRO A 101 2.97 -12.36 -8.76
CA PRO A 101 3.10 -12.87 -10.13
C PRO A 101 2.04 -13.91 -10.53
N PHE A 102 1.27 -14.43 -9.57
CA PHE A 102 0.35 -15.54 -9.77
C PHE A 102 -1.13 -15.16 -9.60
N SER A 103 -1.44 -14.22 -8.72
CA SER A 103 -2.80 -13.82 -8.38
C SER A 103 -2.85 -12.45 -7.71
N TYR A 104 -4.03 -11.84 -7.73
CA TYR A 104 -4.38 -10.68 -6.90
C TYR A 104 -5.37 -11.09 -5.82
N SER A 105 -5.21 -10.53 -4.62
CA SER A 105 -6.22 -10.59 -3.57
C SER A 105 -6.42 -9.23 -2.95
N PHE A 106 -7.62 -8.98 -2.42
CA PHE A 106 -7.92 -7.79 -1.63
C PHE A 106 -8.02 -8.19 -0.17
N ARG A 107 -7.45 -7.37 0.72
CA ARG A 107 -7.42 -7.64 2.15
C ARG A 107 -7.85 -6.43 2.97
N HIS A 108 -8.79 -6.66 3.88
CA HIS A 108 -9.21 -5.68 4.89
C HIS A 108 -9.71 -6.39 6.14
N ASN A 109 -9.33 -5.90 7.32
CA ASN A 109 -9.72 -6.46 8.61
C ASN A 109 -9.50 -7.99 8.70
N ASN A 110 -8.34 -8.44 8.21
CA ASN A 110 -7.94 -9.85 8.16
C ASN A 110 -8.86 -10.75 7.30
N VAL A 111 -9.72 -10.15 6.49
CA VAL A 111 -10.52 -10.86 5.49
C VAL A 111 -9.84 -10.69 4.14
N GLU A 112 -9.42 -11.82 3.57
CA GLU A 112 -8.85 -11.91 2.24
C GLU A 112 -9.94 -12.32 1.23
N THR A 113 -9.92 -11.67 0.07
CA THR A 113 -10.80 -11.96 -1.07
C THR A 113 -9.96 -12.15 -2.31
N ASP A 114 -9.91 -13.37 -2.84
CA ASP A 114 -9.25 -13.65 -4.10
C ASP A 114 -9.94 -12.92 -5.25
N LEU A 115 -9.15 -12.28 -6.11
CA LEU A 115 -9.65 -11.50 -7.24
C LEU A 115 -9.38 -12.24 -8.55
N SER A 116 -10.44 -12.45 -9.33
CA SER A 116 -10.31 -13.00 -10.67
C SER A 116 -9.86 -11.90 -11.63
N VAL A 117 -8.61 -11.97 -12.07
CA VAL A 117 -8.04 -11.07 -13.08
C VAL A 117 -7.60 -11.85 -14.31
N GLU A 118 -7.85 -11.30 -15.50
CA GLU A 118 -7.50 -11.95 -16.77
C GLU A 118 -5.98 -12.00 -17.00
N SER A 119 -5.24 -11.06 -16.43
CA SER A 119 -3.79 -10.94 -16.59
C SER A 119 -3.17 -10.16 -15.44
N ILE A 120 -1.95 -10.54 -15.07
CA ILE A 120 -1.13 -9.84 -14.09
C ILE A 120 -0.43 -8.67 -14.78
N ILE A 121 -0.64 -7.46 -14.26
CA ILE A 121 -0.12 -6.20 -14.79
C ILE A 121 0.64 -5.47 -13.68
N SER A 122 1.94 -5.25 -13.90
CA SER A 122 2.87 -4.64 -12.94
C SER A 122 2.53 -3.21 -12.54
N ARG A 123 1.80 -2.47 -13.37
CA ARG A 123 1.43 -1.10 -13.07
C ARG A 123 0.01 -1.04 -12.53
N ILE A 124 -0.11 -0.57 -11.30
CA ILE A 124 -1.37 -0.48 -10.57
C ILE A 124 -1.71 0.99 -10.35
N GLY A 125 -2.90 1.39 -10.80
CA GLY A 125 -3.50 2.67 -10.49
C GLY A 125 -4.36 2.56 -9.24
N VAL A 126 -4.23 3.53 -8.32
CA VAL A 126 -5.05 3.62 -7.12
C VAL A 126 -5.81 4.93 -7.15
N PHE A 127 -7.13 4.84 -7.00
CA PHE A 127 -8.04 5.98 -6.92
C PHE A 127 -8.73 6.00 -5.57
N VAL A 128 -8.73 7.18 -4.94
CA VAL A 128 -9.46 7.45 -3.71
C VAL A 128 -10.42 8.60 -3.97
N ASP A 129 -11.69 8.43 -3.63
CA ASP A 129 -12.62 9.53 -3.36
C ASP A 129 -13.02 9.44 -1.89
N HIS A 130 -12.30 10.20 -1.05
CA HIS A 130 -12.48 10.15 0.40
C HIS A 130 -13.91 10.53 0.80
N SER A 131 -14.46 11.57 0.15
CA SER A 131 -15.81 12.09 0.43
C SER A 131 -16.92 11.14 0.03
N ALA A 132 -16.73 10.41 -1.08
CA ALA A 132 -17.68 9.41 -1.55
C ALA A 132 -17.45 8.03 -0.90
N GLY A 133 -16.37 7.85 -0.14
CA GLY A 133 -16.08 6.58 0.49
C GLY A 133 -15.53 5.51 -0.46
N THR A 134 -14.97 5.91 -1.60
CA THR A 134 -14.55 4.99 -2.66
C THR A 134 -13.03 4.80 -2.66
N LEU A 135 -12.59 3.55 -2.69
CA LEU A 135 -11.21 3.17 -3.02
C LEU A 135 -11.26 2.14 -4.16
N SER A 136 -10.58 2.45 -5.26
CA SER A 136 -10.56 1.62 -6.46
C SER A 136 -9.13 1.34 -6.91
N PHE A 137 -8.89 0.10 -7.33
CA PHE A 137 -7.63 -0.35 -7.88
C PHE A 137 -7.79 -0.75 -9.34
N PHE A 138 -6.78 -0.45 -10.15
CA PHE A 138 -6.82 -0.67 -11.59
C PHE A 138 -5.51 -1.26 -12.09
N SER A 139 -5.60 -2.17 -13.04
CA SER A 139 -4.48 -2.57 -13.89
C SER A 139 -4.30 -1.51 -14.98
N VAL A 140 -3.08 -1.02 -15.17
CA VAL A 140 -2.78 0.03 -16.14
C VAL A 140 -1.78 -0.49 -17.17
N SER A 141 -2.26 -0.73 -18.40
CA SER A 141 -1.43 -1.04 -19.56
C SER A 141 -1.69 0.02 -20.65
N ASP A 142 -2.00 -0.39 -21.88
CA ASP A 142 -2.52 0.52 -22.92
C ASP A 142 -3.94 1.00 -22.56
N THR A 143 -4.67 0.20 -21.78
CA THR A 143 -5.98 0.52 -21.23
C THR A 143 -5.98 0.37 -19.71
N MET A 144 -6.98 0.98 -19.07
CA MET A 144 -7.17 0.91 -17.63
C MET A 144 -8.34 -0.01 -17.32
N SER A 145 -8.07 -1.12 -16.63
CA SER A 145 -9.05 -2.13 -16.26
C SER A 145 -9.25 -2.15 -14.75
N LEU A 146 -10.51 -2.13 -14.30
CA LEU A 146 -10.82 -2.19 -12.88
C LEU A 146 -10.45 -3.56 -12.31
N ILE A 147 -9.68 -3.58 -11.22
CA ILE A 147 -9.34 -4.77 -10.44
C ILE A 147 -10.36 -4.96 -9.32
N HIS A 148 -10.51 -3.93 -8.48
CA HIS A 148 -11.36 -4.01 -7.30
C HIS A 148 -11.84 -2.62 -6.89
N THR A 149 -13.01 -2.54 -6.26
CA THR A 149 -13.50 -1.33 -5.60
C THR A 149 -14.16 -1.70 -4.29
N VAL A 150 -13.80 -0.95 -3.26
CA VAL A 150 -14.49 -0.96 -1.98
C VAL A 150 -15.24 0.36 -1.79
N GLN A 151 -16.45 0.25 -1.24
CA GLN A 151 -17.23 1.37 -0.74
C GLN A 151 -17.27 1.27 0.78
N THR A 152 -16.79 2.31 1.46
CA THR A 152 -16.70 2.37 2.93
C THR A 152 -16.77 3.81 3.42
N THR A 153 -16.88 4.04 4.72
CA THR A 153 -16.80 5.38 5.30
C THR A 153 -15.42 5.60 5.89
N PHE A 154 -14.61 6.45 5.24
CA PHE A 154 -13.31 6.83 5.77
C PHE A 154 -13.48 7.86 6.89
N THR A 155 -12.97 7.55 8.08
CA THR A 155 -13.12 8.39 9.29
C THR A 155 -11.90 9.27 9.56
N GLN A 156 -10.77 8.99 8.90
CA GLN A 156 -9.53 9.75 9.04
C GLN A 156 -8.87 9.94 7.66
N PRO A 157 -7.90 10.86 7.53
CA PRO A 157 -7.08 10.93 6.33
C PRO A 157 -6.35 9.61 6.06
N LEU A 158 -6.32 9.21 4.79
CA LEU A 158 -5.63 8.01 4.36
C LEU A 158 -4.20 8.33 3.95
N TYR A 159 -3.29 7.41 4.17
CA TYR A 159 -1.89 7.49 3.76
C TYR A 159 -1.60 6.29 2.85
N PRO A 160 -1.11 6.51 1.63
CA PRO A 160 -0.64 5.43 0.77
C PRO A 160 0.53 4.68 1.43
N GLY A 161 0.51 3.35 1.34
CA GLY A 161 1.50 2.44 1.91
C GLY A 161 1.90 1.34 0.94
#